data_AF-A0A351SZN9-F1
#
_entry.id   AF-A0A351SZN9-F1
#
_cell.length_a   1.000
_cell.length_b   1.000
_cell.length_c   1.000
_cell.angle_alpha   90.00
_cell.angle_beta   90.00
_cell.angle_gamma   90.00
#
_symmetry.space_group_name_H-M   'P 1'
#
loop_
_entity.id
_entity.type
_entity.pdbx_description
1 polymer ?
#
loop_
_entity_poly.entity_id
_entity_poly.type
_entity_poly.pdbx_seq_one_letter_code
_entity_poly.pdbx_strand_id
1 'polypeptide(L)'
;SKTDIAVIKINAKGNFALPSLGDSDQLEVGEWVMAIGNPFGLDSTVTAGIVSAKGRHIGAGPYDNFIQTDASINPGNSGGPLINLRGEVVGINTAIFSRTGGNIGIGFAIPINLVKELLPQLKGKGKVTRGYLGVLIQKITPEIAESLGLEKAWGALVANVSKDGPADHAGVKVGDVIIEFDGKEIKESNDLPIIVARTPVDKKARLKVLRDKKEVTLTVTVGELKDEEVVASTKEKGELGLTVRRVTPQMAESLGLDRAEGVVVAAVEPGSPGDEAGLRRGDVILEMDRKPIRTLADYRKAIGETKKGKGILFLVRRGENTLFLALKPPR
;
A
#
# COMPACT_ATOMS: atom_id res chain seq x y z
N SER A 1 3.18 0.96 9.44
CA SER A 1 3.83 2.08 8.73
C SER A 1 3.38 2.04 7.27
N LYS A 2 2.93 3.14 6.67
CA LYS A 2 2.44 3.16 5.26
C LYS A 2 3.56 3.01 4.22
N THR A 3 4.83 3.08 4.63
CA THR A 3 6.01 2.91 3.74
C THR A 3 6.94 1.78 4.20
N ASP A 4 6.57 1.00 5.22
CA ASP A 4 7.36 -0.11 5.77
C ASP A 4 8.83 0.22 6.13
N ILE A 5 9.11 1.49 6.48
CA ILE A 5 10.40 1.96 6.98
C ILE A 5 10.30 2.29 8.48
N ALA A 6 11.34 1.92 9.22
CA ALA A 6 11.58 2.28 10.61
C ALA A 6 13.03 2.77 10.79
N VAL A 7 13.25 3.65 11.78
CA VAL A 7 14.59 4.10 12.17
C VAL A 7 14.83 3.64 13.60
N ILE A 8 15.97 2.99 13.82
CA ILE A 8 16.40 2.51 15.13
C ILE A 8 17.69 3.24 15.52
N LYS A 9 17.82 3.57 16.81
CA LYS A 9 19.05 4.12 17.38
C LYS A 9 19.76 3.02 18.17
N ILE A 10 20.97 2.67 17.74
CA ILE A 10 21.85 1.75 18.46
C ILE A 10 22.75 2.59 19.37
N ASN A 11 22.67 2.36 20.68
CA ASN A 11 23.54 3.02 21.67
C ASN A 11 24.77 2.14 21.92
N ALA A 12 25.76 2.23 21.03
CA ALA A 12 27.00 1.47 21.15
C ALA A 12 28.21 2.40 20.97
N LYS A 13 29.31 2.06 21.65
CA LYS A 13 30.60 2.79 21.54
C LYS A 13 31.42 2.17 20.42
N GLY A 14 32.01 3.00 19.55
CA GLY A 14 32.88 2.55 18.46
C GLY A 14 32.56 3.24 17.13
N ASN A 15 33.48 3.10 16.16
CA ASN A 15 33.27 3.55 14.80
C ASN A 15 32.62 2.43 13.99
N PHE A 16 31.41 2.67 13.49
CA PHE A 16 30.73 1.75 12.58
C PHE A 16 31.07 2.13 11.14
N ALA A 17 31.47 1.15 10.33
CA ALA A 17 31.54 1.33 8.89
C ALA A 17 30.10 1.41 8.35
N LEU A 18 29.71 2.57 7.84
CA LEU A 18 28.38 2.80 7.27
C LEU A 18 28.46 2.76 5.75
N PRO A 19 27.58 2.03 5.06
CA PRO A 19 27.53 2.08 3.61
C PRO A 19 27.04 3.45 3.14
N SER A 20 27.57 3.93 2.02
CA SER A 20 27.09 5.14 1.36
C SER A 20 25.68 4.93 0.80
N LEU A 21 24.83 5.95 0.87
CA LEU A 21 23.51 5.91 0.26
C LEU A 21 23.57 6.46 -1.18
N GLY A 22 23.32 5.60 -2.17
CA GLY A 22 23.35 5.94 -3.59
C GLY A 22 22.11 6.70 -4.06
N ASP A 23 21.90 6.78 -5.38
CA ASP A 23 20.74 7.42 -5.99
C ASP A 23 19.89 6.37 -6.73
N SER A 24 18.70 6.07 -6.21
CA SER A 24 17.81 5.09 -6.83
C SER A 24 17.16 5.58 -8.13
N ASP A 25 17.12 6.88 -8.36
CA ASP A 25 16.53 7.45 -9.59
C ASP A 25 17.48 7.24 -10.78
N GLN A 26 18.80 7.18 -10.53
CA GLN A 26 19.84 6.88 -11.52
C GLN A 26 20.02 5.39 -11.83
N LEU A 27 19.38 4.48 -11.09
CA LEU A 27 19.42 3.05 -11.41
C LEU A 27 18.81 2.78 -12.78
N GLU A 28 19.43 1.90 -13.55
CA GLU A 28 18.90 1.44 -14.83
C GLU A 28 18.46 -0.03 -14.77
N VAL A 29 17.46 -0.38 -15.58
CA VAL A 29 17.06 -1.79 -15.74
C VAL A 29 18.22 -2.54 -16.40
N GLY A 30 18.62 -3.66 -15.80
CA GLY A 30 19.80 -4.44 -16.19
C GLY A 30 21.06 -4.13 -15.36
N GLU A 31 21.06 -3.08 -14.53
CA GLU A 31 22.19 -2.80 -13.63
C GLU A 31 22.32 -3.90 -12.58
N TRP A 32 23.55 -4.35 -12.33
CA TRP A 32 23.85 -5.37 -11.33
C TRP A 32 23.62 -4.84 -9.91
N VAL A 33 22.97 -5.66 -9.10
CA VAL A 33 22.69 -5.38 -7.69
C VAL A 33 22.94 -6.62 -6.84
N MET A 34 23.24 -6.38 -5.57
CA MET A 34 23.36 -7.43 -4.55
C MET A 34 22.39 -7.16 -3.40
N ALA A 35 21.68 -8.19 -2.96
CA ALA A 35 20.87 -8.16 -1.77
C ALA A 35 21.65 -8.79 -0.60
N ILE A 36 21.70 -8.09 0.53
CA ILE A 36 22.38 -8.55 1.73
C ILE A 36 21.36 -8.68 2.86
N GLY A 37 21.40 -9.78 3.61
CA GLY A 37 20.49 -10.00 4.73
C GLY A 37 20.84 -11.23 5.56
N ASN A 38 19.91 -11.65 6.42
CA ASN A 38 20.03 -12.88 7.21
C ASN A 38 18.83 -13.81 6.93
N PRO A 39 18.73 -14.39 5.71
CA PRO A 39 17.63 -15.28 5.38
C PRO A 39 17.61 -16.50 6.29
N PHE A 40 16.42 -16.84 6.81
CA PHE A 40 16.21 -18.01 7.66
C PHE A 40 17.12 -18.12 8.90
N GLY A 41 17.82 -17.04 9.30
CA GLY A 41 18.75 -17.05 10.42
C GLY A 41 20.10 -17.73 10.15
N LEU A 42 20.49 -17.89 8.88
CA LEU A 42 21.72 -18.60 8.46
C LEU A 42 23.02 -17.75 8.52
N ASP A 43 22.95 -16.57 9.13
CA ASP A 43 23.99 -15.54 9.21
C ASP A 43 24.42 -14.95 7.84
N SER A 44 24.39 -13.62 7.75
CA SER A 44 24.91 -12.75 6.67
C SER A 44 25.06 -13.41 5.28
N THR A 45 23.95 -13.52 4.54
CA THR A 45 23.91 -14.01 3.16
C THR A 45 23.95 -12.85 2.16
N VAL A 46 24.68 -13.04 1.07
CA VAL A 46 24.69 -12.15 -0.09
C VAL A 46 24.16 -12.92 -1.30
N THR A 47 23.23 -12.30 -2.03
CA THR A 47 22.75 -12.81 -3.33
C THR A 47 22.90 -11.72 -4.37
N ALA A 48 23.19 -12.10 -5.62
CA ALA A 48 23.37 -11.18 -6.73
C ALA A 48 22.26 -11.36 -7.76
N GLY A 49 21.97 -10.28 -8.48
CA GLY A 49 21.02 -10.24 -9.59
C GLY A 49 21.13 -8.90 -10.30
N ILE A 50 20.07 -8.53 -11.00
CA ILE A 50 19.95 -7.26 -11.73
C ILE A 50 18.68 -6.54 -11.32
N VAL A 51 18.65 -5.23 -11.56
CA VAL A 51 17.40 -4.45 -11.57
C VAL A 51 16.53 -4.96 -12.73
N SER A 52 15.47 -5.69 -12.42
CA SER A 52 14.55 -6.22 -13.44
C SER A 52 13.50 -5.20 -13.88
N ALA A 53 13.13 -4.26 -12.99
CA ALA A 53 12.19 -3.17 -13.28
C ALA A 53 12.26 -2.08 -12.19
N LYS A 54 11.72 -0.89 -12.50
CA LYS A 54 11.48 0.22 -11.55
C LYS A 54 10.00 0.59 -11.57
N GLY A 55 9.52 1.34 -10.57
CA GLY A 55 8.13 1.83 -10.60
C GLY A 55 7.07 0.79 -10.28
N ARG A 56 7.44 -0.34 -9.65
CA ARG A 56 6.48 -1.44 -9.45
C ARG A 56 5.46 -1.11 -8.37
N HIS A 57 4.19 -1.30 -8.75
CA HIS A 57 3.04 -1.25 -7.88
C HIS A 57 2.56 -2.69 -7.61
N ILE A 58 2.62 -3.14 -6.36
CA ILE A 58 2.38 -4.55 -5.99
C ILE A 58 1.18 -4.73 -5.06
N GLY A 59 0.45 -3.66 -4.77
CA GLY A 59 -0.68 -3.64 -3.84
C GLY A 59 -0.27 -3.70 -2.37
N ALA A 60 0.97 -3.34 -2.02
CA ALA A 60 1.43 -3.27 -0.64
C ALA A 60 0.93 -1.99 0.08
N GLY A 61 0.68 -0.93 -0.67
CA GLY A 61 0.13 0.32 -0.16
C GLY A 61 -0.09 1.38 -1.25
N PRO A 62 -0.64 2.55 -0.87
CA PRO A 62 -0.96 3.64 -1.79
C PRO A 62 0.28 4.39 -2.33
N TYR A 63 1.49 3.99 -1.91
CA TYR A 63 2.76 4.62 -2.28
C TYR A 63 3.75 3.62 -2.87
N ASP A 64 3.22 2.52 -3.41
CA ASP A 64 4.06 1.50 -4.01
C ASP A 64 4.87 2.10 -5.15
N ASN A 65 6.19 1.99 -5.06
CA ASN A 65 7.11 2.36 -6.11
C ASN A 65 8.39 1.55 -5.90
N PHE A 66 8.30 0.25 -6.10
CA PHE A 66 9.39 -0.67 -5.78
C PHE A 66 10.39 -0.80 -6.94
N ILE A 67 11.65 -1.00 -6.57
CA ILE A 67 12.67 -1.59 -7.45
C ILE A 67 12.42 -3.10 -7.46
N GLN A 68 12.32 -3.70 -8.64
CA GLN A 68 12.26 -5.13 -8.81
C GLN A 68 13.65 -5.68 -9.09
N THR A 69 13.99 -6.81 -8.47
CA THR A 69 15.25 -7.53 -8.68
C THR A 69 14.99 -9.04 -8.75
N ASP A 70 15.82 -9.75 -9.51
CA ASP A 70 15.86 -11.21 -9.55
C ASP A 70 16.86 -11.81 -8.55
N ALA A 71 17.67 -10.96 -7.90
CA ALA A 71 18.46 -11.35 -6.74
C ALA A 71 17.58 -12.08 -5.71
N SER A 72 18.08 -13.20 -5.20
CA SER A 72 17.32 -14.06 -4.30
C SER A 72 17.06 -13.36 -2.96
N ILE A 73 15.81 -12.92 -2.76
CA ILE A 73 15.31 -12.31 -1.52
C ILE A 73 14.33 -13.31 -0.88
N ASN A 74 14.60 -13.73 0.35
CA ASN A 74 13.74 -14.60 1.15
C ASN A 74 13.44 -13.96 2.53
N PRO A 75 12.45 -14.45 3.30
CA PRO A 75 12.24 -14.01 4.68
C PRO A 75 13.55 -14.00 5.48
N GLY A 76 13.83 -12.87 6.13
CA GLY A 76 15.11 -12.58 6.79
C GLY A 76 16.04 -11.64 6.00
N ASN A 77 15.77 -11.39 4.71
CA ASN A 77 16.40 -10.28 3.98
C ASN A 77 15.69 -8.94 4.19
N SER A 78 14.42 -8.96 4.63
CA SER A 78 13.63 -7.75 4.85
C SER A 78 14.35 -6.78 5.79
N GLY A 79 14.46 -5.52 5.39
CA GLY A 79 15.21 -4.47 6.09
C GLY A 79 16.70 -4.41 5.74
N GLY A 80 17.26 -5.44 5.08
CA GLY A 80 18.62 -5.45 4.57
C GLY A 80 18.78 -4.60 3.29
N PRO A 81 20.00 -4.19 2.94
CA PRO A 81 20.24 -3.32 1.80
C PRO A 81 20.21 -4.09 0.47
N LEU A 82 19.72 -3.40 -0.56
CA LEU A 82 20.03 -3.67 -1.96
C LEU A 82 21.14 -2.69 -2.37
N ILE A 83 22.28 -3.20 -2.82
CA ILE A 83 23.46 -2.40 -3.16
C ILE A 83 23.84 -2.53 -4.63
N ASN A 84 24.37 -1.47 -5.23
CA ASN A 84 24.95 -1.51 -6.57
C ASN A 84 26.42 -1.98 -6.55
N LEU A 85 27.05 -2.11 -7.72
CA LEU A 85 28.46 -2.51 -7.83
C LEU A 85 29.46 -1.52 -7.22
N ARG A 86 29.04 -0.28 -6.94
CA ARG A 86 29.85 0.73 -6.25
C ARG A 86 29.79 0.58 -4.71
N GLY A 87 29.01 -0.37 -4.20
CA GLY A 87 28.80 -0.57 -2.77
C GLY A 87 27.84 0.45 -2.15
N GLU A 88 27.07 1.18 -2.96
CA GLU A 88 26.10 2.16 -2.48
C GLU A 88 24.74 1.49 -2.28
N VAL A 89 24.06 1.81 -1.18
CA VAL A 89 22.69 1.36 -0.94
C VAL A 89 21.76 2.08 -1.91
N VAL A 90 21.07 1.32 -2.76
CA VAL A 90 20.11 1.83 -3.74
C VAL A 90 18.67 1.44 -3.40
N GLY A 91 18.47 0.50 -2.49
CA GLY A 91 17.16 0.21 -1.92
C GLY A 91 17.22 -0.59 -0.61
N ILE A 92 16.05 -0.81 -0.01
CA ILE A 92 15.87 -1.64 1.18
C ILE A 92 14.98 -2.82 0.80
N ASN A 93 15.47 -4.05 0.96
CA ASN A 93 14.72 -5.26 0.63
C ASN A 93 13.46 -5.34 1.49
N THR A 94 12.31 -5.60 0.88
CA THR A 94 11.02 -5.51 1.57
C THR A 94 10.19 -6.76 1.40
N ALA A 95 9.94 -7.16 0.15
CA ALA A 95 8.95 -8.18 -0.17
C ALA A 95 9.39 -9.05 -1.36
N ILE A 96 8.64 -10.13 -1.58
CA ILE A 96 8.72 -10.97 -2.77
C ILE A 96 7.34 -11.24 -3.32
N PHE A 97 7.28 -11.51 -4.62
CA PHE A 97 6.13 -12.20 -5.19
C PHE A 97 6.36 -13.71 -5.05
N SER A 98 5.53 -14.40 -4.27
CA SER A 98 5.65 -15.84 -4.08
C SER A 98 4.30 -16.50 -3.84
N ARG A 99 4.13 -17.71 -4.37
CA ARG A 99 2.99 -18.59 -4.07
C ARG A 99 3.30 -19.61 -2.98
N THR A 100 4.57 -19.91 -2.75
CA THR A 100 5.05 -20.96 -1.83
C THR A 100 5.78 -20.40 -0.60
N GLY A 101 6.04 -19.08 -0.58
CA GLY A 101 6.81 -18.41 0.47
C GLY A 101 8.31 -18.27 0.17
N GLY A 102 8.82 -18.96 -0.87
CA GLY A 102 10.20 -18.82 -1.35
C GLY A 102 10.34 -17.87 -2.53
N ASN A 103 11.53 -17.30 -2.71
CA ASN A 103 11.87 -16.50 -3.89
C ASN A 103 11.73 -17.32 -5.18
N ILE A 104 11.13 -16.72 -6.21
CA ILE A 104 11.02 -17.30 -7.56
C ILE A 104 11.64 -16.39 -8.64
N GLY A 105 12.61 -15.55 -8.25
CA GLY A 105 13.22 -14.53 -9.11
C GLY A 105 12.45 -13.20 -9.17
N ILE A 106 11.54 -12.94 -8.22
CA ILE A 106 10.77 -11.69 -8.17
C ILE A 106 10.83 -11.12 -6.75
N GLY A 107 11.83 -10.29 -6.50
CA GLY A 107 12.02 -9.54 -5.26
C GLY A 107 11.75 -8.05 -5.43
N PHE A 108 11.41 -7.39 -4.32
CA PHE A 108 11.08 -5.97 -4.28
C PHE A 108 11.84 -5.24 -3.18
N ALA A 109 12.38 -4.07 -3.52
CA ALA A 109 13.05 -3.17 -2.61
C ALA A 109 12.46 -1.76 -2.67
N ILE A 110 12.34 -1.12 -1.51
CA ILE A 110 11.98 0.31 -1.40
C ILE A 110 13.17 1.14 -1.90
N PRO A 111 12.97 2.10 -2.82
CA PRO A 111 14.03 2.97 -3.33
C PRO A 111 14.71 3.78 -2.23
N ILE A 112 16.04 3.91 -2.26
CA ILE A 112 16.78 4.64 -1.23
C ILE A 112 16.42 6.13 -1.19
N ASN A 113 16.04 6.75 -2.31
CA ASN A 113 15.64 8.16 -2.32
C ASN A 113 14.38 8.39 -1.48
N LEU A 114 13.43 7.45 -1.48
CA LEU A 114 12.27 7.52 -0.59
C LEU A 114 12.72 7.47 0.88
N VAL A 115 13.67 6.59 1.22
CA VAL A 115 14.20 6.52 2.59
C VAL A 115 14.89 7.84 2.98
N LYS A 116 15.71 8.42 2.08
CA LYS A 116 16.37 9.72 2.28
C LYS A 116 15.37 10.84 2.58
N GLU A 117 14.25 10.89 1.85
CA GLU A 117 13.17 11.86 2.07
C GLU A 117 12.49 11.69 3.44
N LEU A 118 12.33 10.45 3.91
CA LEU A 118 11.63 10.14 5.17
C LEU A 118 12.52 10.27 6.42
N LEU A 119 13.84 10.11 6.28
CA LEU A 119 14.79 10.08 7.39
C LEU A 119 14.74 11.33 8.29
N PRO A 120 14.71 12.58 7.78
CA PRO A 120 14.62 13.77 8.62
C PRO A 120 13.37 13.80 9.50
N GLN A 121 12.22 13.35 8.96
CA GLN A 121 10.96 13.31 9.69
C GLN A 121 10.99 12.23 10.77
N LEU A 122 11.48 11.03 10.44
CA LEU A 122 11.60 9.93 11.39
C LEU A 122 12.58 10.25 12.53
N LYS A 123 13.70 10.92 12.23
CA LYS A 123 14.68 11.36 13.25
C LYS A 123 14.15 12.51 14.11
N GLY A 124 13.46 13.47 13.51
CA GLY A 124 13.01 14.69 14.20
C GLY A 124 11.70 14.53 14.96
N LYS A 125 10.68 13.92 14.34
CA LYS A 125 9.31 13.82 14.87
C LYS A 125 8.92 12.41 15.30
N GLY A 126 9.73 11.39 15.00
CA GLY A 126 9.42 9.98 15.26
C GLY A 126 8.32 9.41 14.36
N LYS A 127 7.72 10.22 13.47
CA LYS A 127 6.65 9.82 12.55
C LYS A 127 6.82 10.50 11.19
N VAL A 128 6.29 9.85 10.16
CA VAL A 128 6.18 10.44 8.82
C VAL A 128 4.83 11.13 8.71
N THR A 129 4.86 12.44 8.44
CA THR A 129 3.67 13.20 8.07
C THR A 129 3.58 13.24 6.54
N ARG A 130 2.40 13.00 5.97
CA ARG A 130 2.19 12.97 4.52
C ARG A 130 1.20 14.05 4.10
N GLY A 131 1.41 14.61 2.91
CA GLY A 131 0.43 15.48 2.29
C GLY A 131 -0.86 14.74 1.92
N TYR A 132 -1.96 15.48 1.91
CA TYR A 132 -3.28 15.04 1.54
C TYR A 132 -3.95 16.08 0.66
N LEU A 133 -4.59 15.60 -0.40
CA LEU A 133 -5.34 16.43 -1.34
C LEU A 133 -6.85 16.29 -1.17
N GLY A 134 -7.37 15.15 -0.70
CA GLY A 134 -8.80 14.94 -0.55
C GLY A 134 -9.54 14.68 -1.85
N VAL A 135 -8.94 13.89 -2.75
CA VAL A 135 -9.57 13.41 -3.98
C VAL A 135 -9.51 11.89 -4.06
N LEU A 136 -10.55 11.28 -4.61
CA LEU A 136 -10.50 9.93 -5.16
C LEU A 136 -10.22 10.07 -6.65
N ILE A 137 -9.25 9.31 -7.14
CA ILE A 137 -8.83 9.36 -8.54
C ILE A 137 -9.04 8.03 -9.22
N GLN A 138 -9.29 8.09 -10.52
CA GLN A 138 -9.43 6.97 -11.42
C GLN A 138 -8.37 7.06 -12.52
N LYS A 139 -7.91 5.89 -12.97
CA LYS A 139 -7.09 5.78 -14.17
C LYS A 139 -7.93 6.19 -15.39
N ILE A 140 -7.34 7.00 -16.27
CA ILE A 140 -7.94 7.31 -17.56
C ILE A 140 -7.61 6.15 -18.51
N THR A 141 -8.64 5.49 -19.03
CA THR A 141 -8.52 4.51 -20.12
C THR A 141 -8.66 5.23 -21.47
N PRO A 142 -8.29 4.59 -22.60
CA PRO A 142 -8.50 5.19 -23.92
C PRO A 142 -9.94 5.66 -24.17
N GLU A 143 -10.93 4.89 -23.71
CA GLU A 143 -12.35 5.20 -23.88
C GLU A 143 -12.75 6.43 -23.04
N ILE A 144 -12.24 6.53 -21.81
CA ILE A 144 -12.43 7.72 -20.97
C ILE A 144 -11.77 8.93 -21.63
N ALA A 145 -10.54 8.78 -22.13
CA ALA A 145 -9.81 9.86 -22.80
C ALA A 145 -10.59 10.42 -24.00
N GLU A 146 -11.12 9.53 -24.85
CA GLU A 146 -11.96 9.89 -25.99
C GLU A 146 -13.21 10.67 -25.56
N SER A 147 -13.91 10.19 -24.53
CA SER A 147 -15.12 10.85 -24.01
C SER A 147 -14.84 12.26 -23.46
N LEU A 148 -13.64 12.47 -22.89
CA LEU A 148 -13.19 13.75 -22.37
C LEU A 148 -12.56 14.66 -23.44
N GLY A 149 -12.36 14.14 -24.67
CA GLY A 149 -11.70 14.85 -25.76
C GLY A 149 -10.20 15.03 -25.56
N LEU A 150 -9.56 14.11 -24.84
CA LEU A 150 -8.11 14.05 -24.68
C LEU A 150 -7.49 13.28 -25.86
N GLU A 151 -6.37 13.76 -26.39
CA GLU A 151 -5.63 13.06 -27.45
C GLU A 151 -5.00 11.75 -26.96
N LYS A 152 -4.76 11.63 -25.65
CA LYS A 152 -4.10 10.49 -25.00
C LYS A 152 -4.70 10.22 -23.63
N ALA A 153 -4.56 9.00 -23.14
CA ALA A 153 -4.93 8.62 -21.78
C ALA A 153 -3.81 8.98 -20.80
N TRP A 154 -3.88 10.15 -20.17
CA TRP A 154 -2.88 10.65 -19.22
C TRP A 154 -3.53 11.51 -18.13
N GLY A 155 -2.83 11.68 -17.00
CA GLY A 155 -3.34 12.41 -15.84
C GLY A 155 -4.10 11.54 -14.84
N ALA A 156 -4.76 12.20 -13.88
CA ALA A 156 -5.58 11.56 -12.85
C ALA A 156 -7.01 12.12 -12.88
N LEU A 157 -7.99 11.29 -13.28
CA LEU A 157 -9.41 11.69 -13.31
C LEU A 157 -9.96 11.74 -11.88
N VAL A 158 -10.59 12.84 -11.49
CA VAL A 158 -11.23 13.00 -10.18
C VAL A 158 -12.60 12.34 -10.17
N ALA A 159 -12.71 11.21 -9.47
CA ALA A 159 -13.95 10.46 -9.30
C ALA A 159 -14.77 10.97 -8.09
N ASN A 160 -14.10 11.48 -7.06
CA ASN A 160 -14.73 12.06 -5.88
C ASN A 160 -13.85 13.15 -5.27
N VAL A 161 -14.47 14.12 -4.61
CA VAL A 161 -13.78 15.13 -3.80
C VAL A 161 -14.31 15.02 -2.37
N SER A 162 -13.40 14.85 -1.41
CA SER A 162 -13.75 14.81 0.01
C SER A 162 -14.26 16.18 0.44
N LYS A 163 -15.52 16.22 0.91
CA LYS A 163 -16.16 17.44 1.41
C LYS A 163 -15.32 18.08 2.52
N ASP A 164 -15.20 19.40 2.49
CA ASP A 164 -14.38 20.19 3.43
C ASP A 164 -12.88 19.77 3.43
N GLY A 165 -12.44 19.09 2.37
CA GLY A 165 -11.06 18.68 2.14
C GLY A 165 -10.24 19.75 1.39
N PRO A 166 -8.91 19.57 1.30
CA PRO A 166 -8.03 20.52 0.60
C PRO A 166 -8.44 20.84 -0.83
N ALA A 167 -8.79 19.82 -1.62
CA ALA A 167 -9.22 19.96 -3.00
C ALA A 167 -10.59 20.63 -3.12
N ASP A 168 -11.53 20.35 -2.21
CA ASP A 168 -12.85 20.98 -2.17
C ASP A 168 -12.72 22.49 -1.94
N HIS A 169 -11.92 22.90 -0.93
CA HIS A 169 -11.61 24.30 -0.67
C HIS A 169 -10.87 25.00 -1.81
N ALA A 170 -10.08 24.26 -2.59
CA ALA A 170 -9.42 24.78 -3.78
C ALA A 170 -10.34 24.86 -5.01
N GLY A 171 -11.57 24.33 -4.91
CA GLY A 171 -12.56 24.35 -6.00
C GLY A 171 -12.34 23.26 -7.06
N VAL A 172 -11.68 22.16 -6.72
CA VAL A 172 -11.62 20.94 -7.54
C VAL A 172 -13.00 20.30 -7.62
N LYS A 173 -13.35 19.74 -8.77
CA LYS A 173 -14.65 19.12 -9.01
C LYS A 173 -14.50 17.69 -9.50
N VAL A 174 -15.54 16.88 -9.28
CA VAL A 174 -15.69 15.58 -9.93
C VAL A 174 -15.71 15.78 -11.44
N GLY A 175 -14.96 14.95 -12.17
CA GLY A 175 -14.78 15.06 -13.62
C GLY A 175 -13.57 15.90 -14.04
N ASP A 176 -12.93 16.63 -13.12
CA ASP A 176 -11.64 17.28 -13.42
C ASP A 176 -10.56 16.21 -13.73
N VAL A 177 -9.68 16.48 -14.68
CA VAL A 177 -8.46 15.69 -14.89
C VAL A 177 -7.27 16.45 -14.36
N ILE A 178 -6.62 15.95 -13.31
CA ILE A 178 -5.41 16.56 -12.77
C ILE A 178 -4.23 16.20 -13.66
N ILE A 179 -3.57 17.22 -14.20
CA ILE A 179 -2.48 17.08 -15.19
C ILE A 179 -1.13 17.56 -14.67
N GLU A 180 -1.12 18.43 -13.66
CA GLU A 180 0.11 18.92 -13.03
C GLU A 180 -0.14 19.23 -11.55
N PHE A 181 0.80 18.85 -10.69
CA PHE A 181 0.82 19.21 -9.27
C PHE A 181 2.18 19.77 -8.88
N ASP A 182 2.21 21.03 -8.44
CA ASP A 182 3.41 21.73 -7.94
C ASP A 182 4.58 21.70 -8.95
N GLY A 183 4.28 21.90 -10.24
CA GLY A 183 5.25 21.87 -11.34
C GLY A 183 5.65 20.46 -11.78
N LYS A 184 5.09 19.40 -11.20
CA LYS A 184 5.30 18.01 -11.61
C LYS A 184 4.14 17.53 -12.47
N GLU A 185 4.45 17.07 -13.67
CA GLU A 185 3.49 16.47 -14.60
C GLU A 185 2.94 15.15 -14.04
N ILE A 186 1.63 14.94 -14.19
CA ILE A 186 0.94 13.69 -13.83
C ILE A 186 0.76 12.89 -15.12
N LYS A 187 1.62 11.90 -15.35
CA LYS A 187 1.57 11.08 -16.57
C LYS A 187 0.55 9.96 -16.41
N GLU A 188 0.52 9.35 -15.24
CA GLU A 188 -0.42 8.32 -14.85
C GLU A 188 -1.12 8.67 -13.53
N SER A 189 -2.31 8.09 -13.29
CA SER A 189 -3.08 8.35 -12.08
C SER A 189 -2.28 8.08 -10.79
N ASN A 190 -1.37 7.11 -10.81
CA ASN A 190 -0.57 6.73 -9.64
C ASN A 190 0.53 7.74 -9.28
N ASP A 191 0.88 8.66 -10.18
CA ASP A 191 1.88 9.70 -9.90
C ASP A 191 1.38 10.67 -8.82
N LEU A 192 0.10 11.04 -8.90
CA LEU A 192 -0.47 12.08 -8.04
C LEU A 192 -0.41 11.72 -6.54
N PRO A 193 -0.83 10.53 -6.07
CA PRO A 193 -0.72 10.15 -4.66
C PRO A 193 0.72 10.22 -4.13
N ILE A 194 1.70 9.80 -4.95
CA ILE A 194 3.12 9.82 -4.58
C ILE A 194 3.61 11.26 -4.44
N ILE A 195 3.30 12.11 -5.42
CA ILE A 195 3.71 13.52 -5.43
C ILE A 195 3.07 14.27 -4.25
N VAL A 196 1.77 14.11 -4.03
CA VAL A 196 1.03 14.76 -2.94
C VAL A 196 1.58 14.31 -1.59
N ALA A 197 1.83 13.02 -1.39
CA ALA A 197 2.32 12.50 -0.11
C ALA A 197 3.71 13.00 0.27
N ARG A 198 4.56 13.29 -0.72
CA ARG A 198 5.89 13.89 -0.53
C ARG A 198 5.86 15.41 -0.33
N THR A 199 4.72 16.05 -0.58
CA THR A 199 4.59 17.49 -0.45
C THR A 199 4.38 17.87 1.01
N PRO A 200 5.11 18.87 1.55
CA PRO A 200 4.92 19.32 2.93
C PRO A 200 3.49 19.73 3.20
N VAL A 201 3.00 19.37 4.39
CA VAL A 201 1.72 19.85 4.92
C VAL A 201 1.75 21.37 5.04
N ASP A 202 0.58 21.99 4.83
CA ASP A 202 0.33 23.43 4.81
C ASP A 202 1.02 24.19 3.66
N LYS A 203 1.75 23.49 2.78
CA LYS A 203 2.29 24.09 1.56
C LYS A 203 1.16 24.47 0.62
N LYS A 204 1.18 25.70 0.11
CA LYS A 204 0.37 26.10 -1.04
C LYS A 204 1.03 25.57 -2.32
N ALA A 205 0.35 24.66 -3.01
CA ALA A 205 0.78 24.04 -4.24
C ALA A 205 -0.09 24.54 -5.41
N ARG A 206 0.53 24.74 -6.58
CA ARG A 206 -0.18 24.99 -7.83
C ARG A 206 -0.75 23.65 -8.34
N LEU A 207 -2.03 23.62 -8.67
CA LEU A 207 -2.73 22.45 -9.20
C LEU A 207 -3.32 22.81 -10.56
N LYS A 208 -2.90 22.13 -11.62
CA LYS A 208 -3.48 22.32 -12.95
C LYS A 208 -4.43 21.17 -13.26
N VAL A 209 -5.65 21.52 -13.64
CA VAL A 209 -6.68 20.56 -14.03
C VAL A 209 -7.22 20.88 -15.42
N LEU A 210 -7.66 19.86 -16.15
CA LEU A 210 -8.51 20.01 -17.31
C LEU A 210 -9.97 19.90 -16.86
N ARG A 211 -10.75 20.96 -17.11
CA ARG A 211 -12.18 21.02 -16.83
C ARG A 211 -12.90 21.50 -18.08
N ASP A 212 -13.87 20.72 -18.56
CA ASP A 212 -14.60 21.04 -19.79
C ASP A 212 -13.67 21.36 -20.97
N LYS A 213 -12.59 20.58 -21.12
CA LYS A 213 -11.53 20.74 -22.14
C LYS A 213 -10.69 22.01 -22.04
N LYS A 214 -10.75 22.73 -20.91
CA LYS A 214 -9.94 23.92 -20.65
C LYS A 214 -9.02 23.71 -19.48
N GLU A 215 -7.79 24.20 -19.59
CA GLU A 215 -6.87 24.22 -18.46
C GLU A 215 -7.33 25.26 -17.43
N VAL A 216 -7.46 24.81 -16.19
CA VAL A 216 -7.77 25.64 -15.02
C VAL A 216 -6.64 25.46 -14.03
N THR A 217 -6.05 26.57 -13.60
CA THR A 217 -5.03 26.56 -12.54
C THR A 217 -5.67 26.94 -11.22
N LEU A 218 -5.56 26.06 -10.24
CA LEU A 218 -6.03 26.22 -8.87
C LEU A 218 -4.82 26.33 -7.93
N THR A 219 -5.03 26.94 -6.77
CA THR A 219 -4.04 26.91 -5.68
C THR A 219 -4.66 26.11 -4.54
N VAL A 220 -3.99 25.02 -4.16
CA VAL A 220 -4.44 24.14 -3.08
C VAL A 220 -3.48 24.21 -1.91
N THR A 221 -4.01 24.26 -0.69
CA THR A 221 -3.20 24.14 0.53
C THR A 221 -3.17 22.67 0.93
N VAL A 222 -2.01 22.03 0.86
CA VAL A 222 -1.87 20.59 1.13
C VAL A 222 -2.22 20.30 2.59
N GLY A 223 -3.21 19.44 2.80
CA GLY A 223 -3.60 19.02 4.14
C GLY A 223 -2.63 17.98 4.71
N GLU A 224 -2.71 17.74 6.02
CA GLU A 224 -2.14 16.54 6.60
C GLU A 224 -3.03 15.36 6.21
N LEU A 225 -2.44 14.32 5.62
CA LEU A 225 -3.04 12.99 5.67
C LEU A 225 -2.95 12.60 7.12
N LYS A 226 -3.97 13.01 7.87
CA LYS A 226 -4.23 12.42 9.17
C LYS A 226 -4.24 10.93 8.86
N ASP A 227 -3.54 10.17 9.68
CA ASP A 227 -4.09 8.88 9.99
C ASP A 227 -5.44 9.20 10.65
N GLU A 228 -6.45 9.59 9.84
CA GLU A 228 -7.84 9.35 10.15
C GLU A 228 -7.77 7.97 10.70
N GLU A 229 -8.13 7.88 11.97
CA GLU A 229 -8.07 6.68 12.76
C GLU A 229 -8.16 5.50 11.80
N VAL A 230 -6.98 4.93 11.51
CA VAL A 230 -6.85 3.52 11.69
C VAL A 230 -7.33 3.38 13.12
N VAL A 231 -8.66 3.31 13.31
CA VAL A 231 -9.36 2.96 14.53
C VAL A 231 -8.66 1.68 14.78
N ALA A 232 -7.63 1.75 15.65
CA ALA A 232 -6.42 0.94 15.57
C ALA A 232 -6.84 -0.36 14.95
N SER A 233 -6.60 -0.59 13.63
CA SER A 233 -7.27 -1.69 12.92
C SER A 233 -6.80 -2.87 13.70
N THR A 234 -7.66 -3.30 14.61
CA THR A 234 -7.15 -3.97 15.79
C THR A 234 -6.81 -5.27 15.14
N LYS A 235 -5.51 -5.57 15.04
CA LYS A 235 -5.06 -6.87 14.61
C LYS A 235 -5.54 -7.78 15.73
N GLU A 236 -6.83 -8.09 15.70
CA GLU A 236 -7.44 -9.05 16.56
C GLU A 236 -7.09 -10.35 15.91
N LYS A 237 -6.06 -10.94 16.49
CA LYS A 237 -5.82 -12.36 16.38
C LYS A 237 -7.03 -13.01 17.06
N GLY A 238 -8.07 -13.29 16.29
CA GLY A 238 -9.22 -14.02 16.81
C GLY A 238 -8.83 -15.48 17.10
N GLU A 239 -9.57 -16.17 17.95
CA GLU A 239 -9.40 -17.62 18.24
C GLU A 239 -9.46 -18.49 16.97
N LEU A 240 -9.88 -17.92 15.83
CA LEU A 240 -10.00 -18.56 14.52
C LEU A 240 -8.74 -18.45 13.63
N GLY A 241 -7.68 -17.78 14.09
CA GLY A 241 -6.43 -17.58 13.32
C GLY A 241 -6.59 -16.64 12.11
N LEU A 242 -7.55 -15.73 12.18
CA LEU A 242 -7.81 -14.73 11.16
C LEU A 242 -7.31 -13.37 11.61
N THR A 243 -6.65 -12.65 10.71
CA THR A 243 -6.46 -11.20 10.84
C THR A 243 -7.45 -10.53 9.91
N VAL A 244 -8.36 -9.72 10.47
CA VAL A 244 -9.38 -9.03 9.69
C VAL A 244 -9.26 -7.50 9.76
N ARG A 245 -9.82 -6.81 8.78
CA ARG A 245 -9.86 -5.35 8.71
C ARG A 245 -11.23 -4.88 8.22
N ARG A 246 -11.60 -3.64 8.54
CA ARG A 246 -12.78 -2.99 7.93
C ARG A 246 -12.54 -2.84 6.43
N VAL A 247 -13.58 -3.09 5.62
CA VAL A 247 -13.59 -2.72 4.20
C VAL A 247 -13.66 -1.19 4.11
N THR A 248 -12.66 -0.56 3.49
CA THR A 248 -12.73 0.87 3.17
C THR A 248 -13.40 1.07 1.81
N PRO A 249 -13.90 2.28 1.48
CA PRO A 249 -14.45 2.55 0.15
C PRO A 249 -13.51 2.18 -1.01
N GLN A 250 -12.21 2.41 -0.84
CA GLN A 250 -11.19 2.06 -1.84
C GLN A 250 -11.04 0.53 -1.99
N MET A 251 -11.11 -0.20 -0.87
CA MET A 251 -11.08 -1.66 -0.91
C MET A 251 -12.34 -2.21 -1.56
N ALA A 252 -13.50 -1.62 -1.27
CA ALA A 252 -14.78 -2.02 -1.85
C ALA A 252 -14.75 -1.96 -3.38
N GLU A 253 -14.26 -0.85 -3.93
CA GLU A 253 -14.11 -0.66 -5.38
C GLU A 253 -13.13 -1.67 -5.99
N SER A 254 -11.96 -1.89 -5.36
CA SER A 254 -10.99 -2.88 -5.84
C SER A 254 -11.47 -4.33 -5.76
N LEU A 255 -12.47 -4.60 -4.91
CA LEU A 255 -13.02 -5.94 -4.65
C LEU A 255 -14.39 -6.14 -5.33
N GLY A 256 -14.85 -5.17 -6.15
CA GLY A 256 -16.13 -5.25 -6.87
C GLY A 256 -17.36 -5.21 -5.96
N LEU A 257 -17.26 -4.59 -4.78
CA LEU A 257 -18.37 -4.44 -3.84
C LEU A 257 -19.19 -3.20 -4.15
N ASP A 258 -20.51 -3.34 -4.20
CA ASP A 258 -21.46 -2.23 -4.42
C ASP A 258 -21.40 -1.17 -3.30
N ARG A 259 -20.93 -1.56 -2.11
CA ARG A 259 -20.81 -0.69 -0.92
C ARG A 259 -19.59 -1.08 -0.10
N ALA A 260 -19.05 -0.12 0.65
CA ALA A 260 -17.99 -0.32 1.63
C ALA A 260 -18.50 -1.00 2.92
N GLU A 261 -19.22 -2.10 2.75
CA GLU A 261 -19.77 -2.91 3.83
C GLU A 261 -19.00 -4.22 3.91
N GLY A 262 -18.75 -4.69 5.13
CA GLY A 262 -18.09 -5.96 5.37
C GLY A 262 -16.73 -5.84 6.06
N VAL A 263 -16.14 -7.00 6.25
CA VAL A 263 -14.84 -7.17 6.91
C VAL A 263 -13.94 -8.03 6.03
N VAL A 264 -12.80 -7.49 5.63
CA VAL A 264 -11.84 -8.16 4.74
C VAL A 264 -10.81 -8.96 5.53
N VAL A 265 -10.54 -10.18 5.09
CA VAL A 265 -9.50 -11.05 5.64
C VAL A 265 -8.14 -10.57 5.12
N ALA A 266 -7.34 -10.01 6.03
CA ALA A 266 -6.00 -9.51 5.72
C ALA A 266 -4.91 -10.58 5.80
N ALA A 267 -5.08 -11.58 6.67
CA ALA A 267 -4.21 -12.74 6.77
C ALA A 267 -4.96 -13.92 7.40
N VAL A 268 -4.49 -15.14 7.11
CA VAL A 268 -4.95 -16.40 7.69
C VAL A 268 -3.72 -17.14 8.18
N GLU A 269 -3.76 -17.63 9.41
CA GLU A 269 -2.67 -18.43 9.99
C GLU A 269 -2.71 -19.85 9.44
N PRO A 270 -1.61 -20.39 8.89
CA PRO A 270 -1.56 -21.76 8.42
C PRO A 270 -1.92 -22.77 9.52
N GLY A 271 -2.77 -23.75 9.19
CA GLY A 271 -3.25 -24.76 10.15
C GLY A 271 -4.21 -24.23 11.23
N SER A 272 -4.70 -22.99 11.08
CA SER A 272 -5.74 -22.45 11.94
C SER A 272 -7.14 -22.92 11.53
N PRO A 273 -8.17 -22.76 12.38
CA PRO A 273 -9.55 -23.09 12.03
C PRO A 273 -10.04 -22.31 10.79
N GLY A 274 -9.55 -21.08 10.60
CA GLY A 274 -9.82 -20.29 9.41
C GLY A 274 -9.23 -20.89 8.14
N ASP A 275 -8.00 -21.41 8.21
CA ASP A 275 -7.31 -22.07 7.10
C ASP A 275 -7.99 -23.40 6.73
N GLU A 276 -8.32 -24.22 7.73
CA GLU A 276 -9.05 -25.48 7.54
C GLU A 276 -10.46 -25.27 6.96
N ALA A 277 -11.13 -24.17 7.34
CA ALA A 277 -12.41 -23.77 6.78
C ALA A 277 -12.29 -23.22 5.35
N GLY A 278 -11.07 -23.03 4.83
CA GLY A 278 -10.80 -22.56 3.48
C GLY A 278 -10.93 -21.05 3.29
N LEU A 279 -10.88 -20.26 4.38
CA LEU A 279 -10.79 -18.79 4.30
C LEU A 279 -9.44 -18.38 3.72
N ARG A 280 -9.44 -17.31 2.94
CA ARG A 280 -8.24 -16.80 2.26
C ARG A 280 -8.09 -15.32 2.48
N ARG A 281 -6.85 -14.85 2.41
CA ARG A 281 -6.56 -13.42 2.30
C ARG A 281 -7.31 -12.84 1.09
N GLY A 282 -7.97 -11.70 1.30
CA GLY A 282 -8.79 -11.02 0.29
C GLY A 282 -10.26 -11.42 0.31
N ASP A 283 -10.65 -12.47 1.04
CA ASP A 283 -12.07 -12.77 1.25
C ASP A 283 -12.73 -11.63 2.03
N VAL A 284 -13.95 -11.27 1.64
CA VAL A 284 -14.77 -10.29 2.36
C VAL A 284 -15.90 -11.03 3.06
N ILE A 285 -15.92 -10.94 4.39
CA ILE A 285 -16.97 -11.51 5.23
C ILE A 285 -18.18 -10.59 5.16
N LEU A 286 -19.27 -11.12 4.59
CA LEU A 286 -20.56 -10.43 4.43
C LEU A 286 -21.55 -10.86 5.51
N GLU A 287 -21.51 -12.13 5.93
CA GLU A 287 -22.34 -12.65 7.02
C GLU A 287 -21.58 -13.64 7.91
N MET A 288 -22.03 -13.74 9.15
CA MET A 288 -21.64 -14.78 10.10
C MET A 288 -22.87 -15.29 10.85
N ASP A 289 -23.12 -16.60 10.79
CA ASP A 289 -24.32 -17.26 11.32
C ASP A 289 -25.64 -16.58 10.89
N ARG A 290 -25.73 -16.23 9.59
CA ARG A 290 -26.86 -15.51 8.97
C ARG A 290 -27.12 -14.11 9.55
N LYS A 291 -26.13 -13.53 10.24
CA LYS A 291 -26.15 -12.14 10.66
C LYS A 291 -25.26 -11.32 9.72
N PRO A 292 -25.78 -10.22 9.13
CA PRO A 292 -25.00 -9.32 8.31
C PRO A 292 -23.83 -8.73 9.09
N ILE A 293 -22.63 -8.79 8.49
CA ILE A 293 -21.42 -8.16 9.00
C ILE A 293 -21.15 -6.96 8.10
N ARG A 294 -21.44 -5.74 8.57
CA ARG A 294 -21.17 -4.51 7.81
C ARG A 294 -19.92 -3.80 8.32
N THR A 295 -19.60 -4.00 9.58
CA THR A 295 -18.51 -3.31 10.28
C THR A 295 -17.68 -4.30 11.09
N LEU A 296 -16.49 -3.84 11.52
CA LEU A 296 -15.65 -4.59 12.46
C LEU A 296 -16.35 -4.83 13.81
N ALA A 297 -17.26 -3.92 14.22
CA ALA A 297 -18.02 -4.07 15.46
C ALA A 297 -19.03 -5.23 15.36
N ASP A 298 -19.70 -5.37 14.20
CA ASP A 298 -20.62 -6.48 13.94
C ASP A 298 -19.88 -7.82 14.00
N TYR A 299 -18.69 -7.88 13.39
CA TYR A 299 -17.83 -9.06 13.41
C TYR A 299 -17.44 -9.48 14.83
N ARG A 300 -16.99 -8.53 15.66
CA ARG A 300 -16.63 -8.78 17.06
C ARG A 300 -17.79 -9.29 17.88
N LYS A 301 -18.94 -8.63 17.75
CA LYS A 301 -20.17 -9.02 18.44
C LYS A 301 -20.56 -10.44 18.06
N ALA A 302 -20.56 -10.74 16.77
CA ALA A 302 -20.93 -12.05 16.27
C ALA A 302 -19.94 -13.14 16.72
N ILE A 303 -18.63 -12.84 16.82
CA ILE A 303 -17.63 -13.77 17.37
C ILE A 303 -17.89 -14.02 18.86
N GLY A 304 -18.13 -12.96 19.64
CA GLY A 304 -18.40 -13.10 21.08
C GLY A 304 -19.69 -13.87 21.39
N GLU A 305 -20.65 -13.88 20.46
CA GLU A 305 -21.91 -14.64 20.58
C GLU A 305 -21.78 -16.10 20.14
N THR A 306 -20.66 -16.48 19.51
CA THR A 306 -20.42 -17.85 19.05
C THR A 306 -20.11 -18.74 20.26
N LYS A 307 -20.86 -19.85 20.38
CA LYS A 307 -20.62 -20.85 21.44
C LYS A 307 -19.42 -21.74 21.07
N LYS A 308 -18.47 -21.93 22.00
CA LYS A 308 -17.37 -22.88 21.85
C LYS A 308 -17.89 -24.26 21.46
N GLY A 309 -17.29 -24.87 20.42
CA GLY A 309 -17.68 -26.18 19.90
C GLY A 309 -18.86 -26.21 18.91
N LYS A 310 -19.54 -25.09 18.65
CA LYS A 310 -20.54 -24.98 17.59
C LYS A 310 -19.89 -24.43 16.31
N GLY A 311 -20.19 -25.04 15.16
CA GLY A 311 -19.69 -24.56 13.88
C GLY A 311 -20.25 -23.18 13.51
N ILE A 312 -19.41 -22.32 12.92
CA ILE A 312 -19.74 -20.98 12.43
C ILE A 312 -19.95 -21.05 10.92
N LEU A 313 -21.05 -20.49 10.43
CA LEU A 313 -21.29 -20.35 8.99
C LEU A 313 -20.95 -18.94 8.53
N PHE A 314 -19.97 -18.80 7.63
CA PHE A 314 -19.63 -17.55 6.98
C PHE A 314 -20.26 -17.47 5.59
N LEU A 315 -20.74 -16.28 5.22
CA LEU A 315 -20.92 -15.90 3.82
C LEU A 315 -19.76 -14.99 3.44
N VAL A 316 -18.95 -15.42 2.47
CA VAL A 316 -17.80 -14.63 2.01
C VAL A 316 -17.89 -14.34 0.52
N ARG A 317 -17.41 -13.16 0.14
CA ARG A 317 -17.13 -12.82 -1.25
C ARG A 317 -15.66 -13.06 -1.55
N ARG A 318 -15.40 -13.77 -2.66
CA ARG A 318 -14.07 -14.06 -3.20
C ARG A 318 -14.06 -13.72 -4.68
N GLY A 319 -13.45 -12.58 -5.02
CA GLY A 319 -13.60 -11.99 -6.35
C GLY A 319 -15.07 -11.65 -6.60
N GLU A 320 -15.63 -12.14 -7.71
CA GLU A 320 -17.05 -11.93 -8.06
C GLU A 320 -18.01 -12.98 -7.44
N ASN A 321 -17.48 -14.05 -6.85
CA ASN A 321 -18.29 -15.13 -6.33
C ASN A 321 -18.59 -14.94 -4.84
N THR A 322 -19.81 -15.27 -4.45
CA THR A 322 -20.19 -15.39 -3.04
C THR A 322 -20.33 -16.87 -2.70
N LEU A 323 -19.72 -17.31 -1.60
CA LEU A 323 -19.78 -18.70 -1.16
C LEU A 323 -19.92 -18.82 0.36
N PHE A 324 -20.51 -19.93 0.79
CA PHE A 324 -20.60 -20.28 2.20
C PHE A 324 -19.38 -21.09 2.64
N LEU A 325 -18.80 -20.74 3.78
CA LEU A 325 -17.73 -21.49 4.43
C LEU A 325 -18.17 -21.85 5.84
N ALA A 326 -18.01 -23.12 6.20
CA ALA A 326 -18.31 -23.61 7.53
C ALA A 326 -17.01 -23.83 8.31
N LEU A 327 -16.87 -23.12 9.42
CA LEU A 327 -15.73 -23.26 10.31
C LEU A 327 -16.14 -24.07 11.54
N LYS A 328 -15.34 -25.08 11.89
CA LYS A 328 -15.47 -25.76 13.19
C LYS A 328 -14.36 -25.24 14.11
N PRO A 329 -14.69 -24.51 15.19
CA PRO A 329 -13.67 -24.14 16.16
C PRO A 329 -13.11 -25.42 16.81
N PRO A 330 -11.82 -25.43 17.21
CA PRO A 330 -11.22 -26.57 17.90
C PRO A 330 -11.97 -26.81 19.21
N ARG A 331 -12.07 -28.08 19.61
CA ARG A 331 -12.77 -28.50 20.83
C ARG A 331 -12.15 -27.87 22.08
#